data_AF-A0A7K9YTJ4-F1
#
_entry.id   AF-A0A7K9YTJ4-F1
#
_cell.length_a   1.000
_cell.length_b   1.000
_cell.length_c   1.000
_cell.angle_alpha   90.00
_cell.angle_beta   90.00
_cell.angle_gamma   90.00
#
_symmetry.space_group_name_H-M   'P 1'
#
loop_
_entity.id
_entity.type
_entity.pdbx_description
1 polymer ?
#
loop_
_entity_poly.entity_id
_entity_poly.type
_entity_poly.pdbx_seq_one_letter_code
_entity_poly.pdbx_strand_id
1 'polypeptide(L)'
;MKGFFIFLLNLSLVFSDQGDVPMKSLRCHNDYNSLVTCTWKEHSEAHALLGLTLYQRDDIENEKMHCKKKLKEDFHDAADPYNHWICWKTVNYFGIGVYDYYSFKPKQIPEAQLKVHLFQNGKK
;
A
#
# COMPACT_ATOMS: atom_id res chain seq x y z
N MET A 1 -16.58 -34.32 0.86
CA MET A 1 -17.19 -33.02 0.47
C MET A 1 -17.09 -31.94 1.56
N LYS A 2 -17.53 -32.17 2.81
CA LYS A 2 -17.42 -31.17 3.90
C LYS A 2 -16.00 -30.65 4.18
N GLY A 3 -14.99 -31.51 4.15
CA GLY A 3 -13.59 -31.10 4.40
C GLY A 3 -12.99 -30.19 3.32
N PHE A 4 -13.42 -30.34 2.06
CA PHE A 4 -12.97 -29.50 0.95
C PHE A 4 -13.54 -28.08 1.07
N PHE A 5 -14.81 -27.95 1.49
CA PHE A 5 -15.43 -26.66 1.75
C PHE A 5 -14.77 -25.90 2.90
N ILE A 6 -14.39 -26.60 3.98
CA ILE A 6 -13.68 -25.99 5.12
C ILE A 6 -12.29 -25.50 4.69
N PHE A 7 -11.58 -26.28 3.88
CA PHE A 7 -10.28 -25.86 3.33
C PHE A 7 -10.39 -24.61 2.45
N LEU A 8 -11.39 -24.56 1.56
CA LEU A 8 -11.63 -23.40 0.69
C LEU A 8 -12.05 -22.15 1.48
N LEU A 9 -12.87 -22.30 2.52
CA LEU A 9 -13.27 -21.21 3.43
C LEU A 9 -12.08 -20.61 4.17
N ASN A 10 -11.19 -21.46 4.70
CA ASN A 10 -9.95 -21.01 5.35
C ASN A 10 -9.02 -20.30 4.36
N LEU A 11 -8.92 -20.81 3.12
CA LEU A 11 -8.10 -20.20 2.08
C LEU A 11 -8.60 -18.78 1.75
N SER A 12 -9.91 -18.58 1.59
CA SER A 12 -10.50 -17.26 1.34
C SER A 12 -10.33 -16.26 2.48
N LEU A 13 -10.28 -16.72 3.74
CA LEU A 13 -10.10 -15.84 4.90
C LEU A 13 -8.66 -15.29 4.99
N VAL A 14 -7.65 -16.06 4.58
CA VAL A 14 -6.24 -15.62 4.56
C VAL A 14 -6.00 -14.51 3.52
N PHE A 15 -6.73 -14.52 2.40
CA PHE A 15 -6.58 -13.51 1.35
C PHE A 15 -7.31 -12.19 1.62
N SER A 16 -8.33 -12.18 2.48
CA SER A 16 -9.16 -10.98 2.71
C SER A 16 -8.41 -9.86 3.44
N ASP A 17 -7.41 -10.18 4.26
CA ASP A 17 -6.64 -9.17 5.01
C ASP A 17 -5.44 -8.59 4.23
N GLN A 18 -5.07 -9.21 3.10
CA GLN A 18 -3.91 -8.81 2.30
C GLN A 18 -4.16 -7.56 1.43
N GLY A 19 -5.43 -7.22 1.16
CA GLY A 19 -5.81 -6.24 0.15
C GLY A 19 -5.51 -4.77 0.48
N ASP A 20 -5.11 -4.43 1.71
CA ASP A 20 -4.93 -3.03 2.11
C ASP A 20 -3.83 -2.77 3.16
N VAL A 21 -2.81 -3.64 3.22
CA VAL A 21 -1.70 -3.46 4.18
C VAL A 21 -1.04 -2.07 4.08
N PRO A 22 -0.73 -1.52 2.90
CA PRO A 22 -0.11 -0.20 2.78
C PRO A 22 -0.94 0.91 3.43
N MET A 23 -2.26 0.96 3.17
CA MET A 23 -3.12 2.00 3.74
C MET A 23 -3.35 1.79 5.23
N LYS A 24 -3.68 0.55 5.65
CA LYS A 24 -3.92 0.23 7.08
C LYS A 24 -2.69 0.53 7.95
N SER A 25 -1.50 0.36 7.41
CA SER A 25 -0.24 0.60 8.12
C SER A 25 0.31 2.03 8.00
N LEU A 26 -0.25 2.87 7.13
CA LEU A 26 0.21 4.23 6.95
C LEU A 26 0.01 5.05 8.23
N ARG A 27 1.09 5.65 8.71
CA ARG A 27 1.10 6.60 9.83
C ARG A 27 1.92 7.80 9.41
N CYS A 28 1.36 9.00 9.54
CA CYS A 28 2.04 10.23 9.19
C CYS A 28 2.00 11.19 10.38
N HIS A 29 3.12 11.84 10.62
CA HIS A 29 3.29 12.84 11.65
C HIS A 29 4.03 14.02 11.02
N ASN A 30 3.67 15.23 11.45
CA ASN A 30 4.42 16.42 11.10
C ASN A 30 5.06 17.02 12.34
N ASP A 31 6.15 17.75 12.14
CA ASP A 31 6.88 18.45 13.22
C ASP A 31 6.36 19.87 13.46
N TYR A 32 5.30 20.29 12.78
CA TYR A 32 4.76 21.66 12.76
C TYR A 32 5.77 22.76 12.42
N ASN A 33 6.92 22.41 11.86
CA ASN A 33 7.98 23.34 11.51
C ASN A 33 8.32 23.29 10.02
N SER A 34 8.76 22.13 9.53
CA SER A 34 9.13 21.99 8.11
C SER A 34 9.02 20.58 7.54
N LEU A 35 8.66 19.56 8.32
CA LEU A 35 8.79 18.17 7.92
C LEU A 35 7.52 17.37 8.19
N VAL A 36 7.06 16.65 7.16
CA VAL A 36 6.11 15.54 7.30
C VAL A 36 6.88 14.24 7.16
N THR A 37 6.71 13.33 8.10
CA THR A 37 7.26 11.98 8.08
C THR A 37 6.14 10.96 8.10
N CYS A 38 6.20 10.00 7.18
CA CYS A 38 5.27 8.88 7.13
C CYS A 38 6.00 7.54 7.24
N THR A 39 5.39 6.57 7.89
CA THR A 39 5.81 5.18 7.89
C THR A 39 4.68 4.30 7.37
N TRP A 40 5.02 3.27 6.61
CA TRP A 40 4.07 2.28 6.09
C TRP A 40 4.80 0.99 5.78
N LYS A 41 4.05 -0.08 5.51
CA LYS A 41 4.61 -1.36 5.11
C LYS A 41 3.82 -2.01 3.98
N GLU A 42 4.49 -2.87 3.22
CA GLU A 42 3.89 -3.72 2.19
C GLU A 42 4.55 -5.09 2.20
N HIS A 43 3.85 -6.12 1.70
CA HIS A 43 4.46 -7.43 1.54
C HIS A 43 5.65 -7.37 0.57
N SER A 44 6.73 -8.07 0.91
CA SER A 44 7.93 -8.13 0.06
C SER A 44 7.63 -8.71 -1.33
N GLU A 45 6.73 -9.69 -1.40
CA GLU A 45 6.26 -10.29 -2.65
C GLU A 45 5.47 -9.29 -3.50
N ALA A 46 4.55 -8.54 -2.89
CA ALA A 46 3.78 -7.50 -3.58
C ALA A 46 4.68 -6.38 -4.11
N HIS A 47 5.73 -6.02 -3.35
CA HIS A 47 6.72 -5.03 -3.79
C HIS A 47 7.45 -5.49 -5.06
N ALA A 48 7.83 -6.76 -5.14
CA ALA A 48 8.54 -7.30 -6.31
C ALA A 48 7.67 -7.28 -7.58
N LEU A 49 6.35 -7.38 -7.44
CA LEU A 49 5.41 -7.39 -8.57
C LEU A 49 4.99 -5.98 -9.02
N LEU A 50 4.63 -5.10 -8.08
CA LEU A 50 3.99 -3.81 -8.39
C LEU A 50 4.83 -2.62 -7.91
N GLY A 51 5.41 -2.75 -6.71
CA GLY A 51 6.16 -1.71 -6.01
C GLY A 51 5.37 -0.41 -5.83
N LEU A 52 4.97 -0.07 -4.62
CA LEU A 52 4.17 1.15 -4.41
C LEU A 52 5.05 2.38 -4.19
N THR A 53 4.47 3.54 -4.53
CA THR A 53 4.99 4.87 -4.24
C THR A 53 3.92 5.66 -3.50
N LEU A 54 4.29 6.27 -2.37
CA LEU A 54 3.42 7.13 -1.59
C LEU A 54 3.41 8.55 -2.18
N TYR A 55 2.21 9.09 -2.34
CA TYR A 55 1.96 10.46 -2.74
C TYR A 55 1.12 11.15 -1.67
N GLN A 56 1.42 12.41 -1.40
CA GLN A 56 0.56 13.32 -0.66
C GLN A 56 -0.20 14.16 -1.68
N ARG A 57 -1.53 14.15 -1.59
CA ARG A 57 -2.39 15.10 -2.30
C ARG A 57 -2.58 16.29 -1.37
N ASP A 58 -2.07 17.43 -1.81
CA ASP A 58 -2.47 18.72 -1.29
C ASP A 58 -3.60 19.29 -2.18
N ASP A 59 -4.21 20.40 -1.81
CA ASP A 59 -5.36 21.00 -2.51
C ASP A 59 -5.11 21.30 -4.00
N ILE A 60 -3.84 21.38 -4.40
CA ILE A 60 -3.41 21.80 -5.74
C ILE A 60 -2.90 20.60 -6.57
N GLU A 61 -2.03 19.74 -6.02
CA GLU A 61 -1.39 18.65 -6.76
C GLU A 61 -1.08 17.41 -5.90
N ASN A 62 -0.84 16.27 -6.58
CA ASN A 62 -0.32 15.06 -5.93
C ASN A 62 1.22 15.07 -5.99
N GLU A 63 1.85 15.31 -4.86
CA GLU A 63 3.30 15.31 -4.75
C GLU A 63 3.84 13.98 -4.24
N LYS A 64 4.94 13.54 -4.84
CA LYS A 64 5.61 12.28 -4.48
C LYS A 64 6.38 12.46 -3.18
N MET A 65 6.21 11.53 -2.24
CA MET A 65 7.00 11.48 -1.02
C MET A 65 8.40 10.87 -1.28
N HIS A 66 9.43 11.38 -0.62
CA HIS A 66 10.76 10.77 -0.64
C HIS A 66 10.77 9.59 0.30
N CYS A 67 11.02 8.37 -0.18
CA CYS A 67 10.94 7.15 0.61
C CYS A 67 12.24 6.35 0.59
N LYS A 68 12.59 5.76 1.73
CA LYS A 68 13.63 4.73 1.86
C LYS A 68 13.11 3.52 2.63
N LYS A 69 13.60 2.34 2.26
CA LYS A 69 13.33 1.10 3.01
C LYS A 69 14.12 1.15 4.32
N LYS A 70 13.48 0.84 5.46
CA LYS A 70 14.18 0.66 6.74
C LYS A 70 15.04 -0.61 6.67
N LEU A 71 16.27 -0.53 7.15
CA LEU A 71 17.17 -1.68 7.21
C LEU A 71 16.71 -2.63 8.33
N LYS A 72 16.93 -3.93 8.14
CA LYS A 72 16.45 -4.99 9.04
C LYS A 72 17.08 -4.98 10.44
N GLU A 73 18.08 -4.13 10.69
CA GLU A 73 18.79 -4.07 11.97
C GLU A 73 17.88 -3.72 13.16
N ASP A 74 16.69 -3.17 12.91
CA ASP A 74 15.68 -2.83 13.93
C ASP A 74 14.62 -3.93 14.18
N PHE A 75 14.67 -5.07 13.49
CA PHE A 75 13.63 -6.10 13.57
C PHE A 75 14.20 -7.42 14.11
N HIS A 76 13.83 -7.77 15.35
CA HIS A 76 14.25 -9.01 16.01
C HIS A 76 13.69 -10.30 15.37
N ASP A 77 12.76 -10.19 14.41
CA ASP A 77 12.16 -11.34 13.74
C ASP A 77 12.76 -11.56 12.34
N ALA A 78 13.53 -12.63 12.21
CA ALA A 78 14.09 -13.08 10.93
C ALA A 78 12.99 -13.44 9.88
N ALA A 79 11.72 -13.51 10.29
CA ALA A 79 10.58 -13.94 9.49
C ALA A 79 9.63 -12.81 9.03
N ASP A 80 9.96 -11.53 9.24
CA ASP A 80 9.08 -10.44 8.82
C ASP A 80 8.87 -10.42 7.28
N PRO A 81 7.64 -10.69 6.79
CA PRO A 81 7.36 -10.75 5.36
C PRO A 81 7.21 -9.36 4.73
N TYR A 82 7.28 -8.29 5.54
CA TYR A 82 7.02 -6.93 5.09
C TYR A 82 8.29 -6.13 4.79
N ASN A 83 8.21 -5.30 3.76
CA ASN A 83 9.10 -4.17 3.57
C ASN A 83 8.57 -3.00 4.41
N HIS A 84 9.39 -2.52 5.33
CA HIS A 84 9.09 -1.34 6.13
C HIS A 84 9.69 -0.09 5.47
N TRP A 85 8.88 0.96 5.34
CA TRP A 85 9.26 2.18 4.66
C TRP A 85 9.19 3.38 5.62
N ILE A 86 10.13 4.30 5.45
CA ILE A 86 10.06 5.65 5.99
C ILE A 86 10.10 6.63 4.83
N CYS A 87 9.13 7.53 4.81
CA CYS A 87 8.98 8.55 3.79
C CYS A 87 8.93 9.93 4.43
N TRP A 88 9.39 10.95 3.72
CA TRP A 88 9.34 12.33 4.19
C TRP A 88 9.17 13.31 3.04
N LYS A 89 8.72 14.51 3.41
CA LYS A 89 8.64 15.69 2.55
C LYS A 89 8.84 16.94 3.40
N THR A 90 9.52 17.93 2.83
CA THR A 90 9.57 19.27 3.41
C THR A 90 8.35 20.07 2.99
N VAL A 91 7.69 20.70 3.93
CA VAL A 91 6.53 21.58 3.68
C VAL A 91 6.79 22.94 4.33
N ASN A 92 6.22 23.99 3.76
CA ASN A 92 6.43 25.38 4.17
C ASN A 92 5.25 25.96 4.96
N TYR A 93 4.15 25.22 5.08
CA TYR A 93 2.93 25.67 5.75
C TYR A 93 2.21 24.50 6.41
N PHE A 94 1.76 24.74 7.65
CA PHE A 94 0.87 23.84 8.38
C PHE A 94 -0.37 24.64 8.80
N GLY A 95 -1.49 24.39 8.13
CA GLY A 95 -2.75 25.05 8.44
C GLY A 95 -3.63 24.21 9.35
N ILE A 96 -4.33 24.85 10.28
CA ILE A 96 -5.44 24.22 11.00
C ILE A 96 -6.61 24.06 10.03
N GLY A 97 -7.14 22.85 9.89
CA GLY A 97 -8.25 22.55 8.98
C GLY A 97 -7.82 22.21 7.54
N VAL A 98 -6.51 22.06 7.28
CA VAL A 98 -6.01 21.48 6.03
C VAL A 98 -6.07 19.95 6.12
N TYR A 99 -6.60 19.31 5.09
CA TYR A 99 -6.69 17.85 5.03
C TYR A 99 -5.51 17.28 4.23
N ASP A 100 -4.67 16.50 4.89
CA ASP A 100 -3.61 15.74 4.22
C ASP A 100 -4.17 14.43 3.69
N TYR A 101 -4.36 14.35 2.37
CA TYR A 101 -4.77 13.11 1.71
C TYR A 101 -3.55 12.35 1.21
N TYR A 102 -3.54 11.03 1.36
CA TYR A 102 -2.45 10.18 0.92
C TYR A 102 -2.95 9.11 -0.05
N SER A 103 -2.11 8.78 -1.03
CA SER A 103 -2.43 7.73 -2.00
C SER A 103 -1.19 6.91 -2.35
N PHE A 104 -1.41 5.62 -2.59
CA PHE A 104 -0.39 4.73 -3.13
C PHE A 104 -0.62 4.53 -4.62
N LYS A 105 0.45 4.68 -5.41
CA LYS A 105 0.43 4.40 -6.84
C LYS A 105 1.53 3.39 -7.18
N PRO A 106 1.27 2.40 -8.04
CA PRO A 106 2.29 1.44 -8.44
C PRO A 106 3.36 2.15 -9.29
N LYS A 107 4.62 1.75 -9.14
CA LYS A 107 5.77 2.32 -9.87
C LYS A 107 5.67 2.06 -11.37
N GLN A 108 5.08 0.94 -11.75
CA GLN A 108 4.75 0.58 -13.11
C GLN A 108 3.29 0.19 -13.11
N ILE A 109 2.50 0.66 -14.07
CA ILE A 109 1.20 0.05 -14.34
C ILE A 109 1.55 -1.22 -15.10
N PRO A 110 1.44 -2.43 -14.51
CA PRO A 110 1.64 -3.61 -15.32
C PRO A 110 0.55 -3.58 -16.39
N GLU A 111 0.92 -3.83 -17.65
CA GLU A 111 -0.04 -4.22 -18.69
C GLU A 111 -0.61 -5.61 -18.34
N ALA A 112 -1.29 -5.72 -17.20
CA ALA A 112 -2.12 -6.87 -16.90
C ALA A 112 -3.31 -6.77 -17.85
N GLN A 113 -3.14 -7.31 -19.06
CA GLN A 113 -4.25 -7.50 -19.98
C GLN A 113 -5.26 -8.42 -19.30
N LEU A 114 -6.31 -7.84 -18.75
CA LEU A 114 -7.45 -8.60 -18.26
C LEU A 114 -8.16 -9.22 -19.47
N LYS A 115 -7.79 -10.45 -19.85
CA LYS A 115 -8.55 -11.24 -20.83
C LYS A 115 -9.88 -11.63 -20.22
N VAL A 116 -10.86 -10.74 -20.31
CA VAL A 116 -12.25 -11.03 -19.98
C VAL A 116 -12.83 -11.85 -21.13
N HIS A 117 -12.96 -13.16 -20.93
CA HIS A 117 -13.74 -14.01 -21.83
C HIS A 117 -15.23 -13.79 -21.54
N LEU A 118 -15.85 -12.92 -22.32
CA LEU A 118 -17.31 -12.75 -22.30
C LEU A 118 -17.94 -14.00 -22.93
N PHE A 119 -18.33 -14.96 -22.10
CA PHE A 119 -19.17 -16.06 -22.57
C PHE A 119 -20.55 -15.50 -22.90
N GLN A 120 -20.89 -15.48 -24.19
CA GLN A 120 -22.25 -15.20 -24.62
C GLN A 120 -23.16 -16.35 -24.16
N ASN A 121 -23.91 -16.13 -23.09
CA ASN A 121 -25.06 -16.97 -22.75
C ASN A 121 -26.23 -16.64 -23.67
N GLY A 122 -26.10 -17.01 -24.95
CA GLY A 122 -27.19 -17.01 -25.92
C GLY A 122 -27.81 -18.39 -26.01
N LYS A 123 -28.75 -18.70 -25.11
CA LYS A 123 -29.73 -19.76 -25.36
C LYS A 123 -30.77 -19.24 -26.34
N LYS A 124 -30.90 -19.90 -27.49
CA LYS A 124 -32.16 -20.49 -27.97
C LYS A 124 -31.86 -21.47 -29.10
#